data_AF-A0A3D4JIE1-F1
#
_entry.id   AF-A0A3D4JIE1-F1
#
_cell.length_a   1.000
_cell.length_b   1.000
_cell.length_c   1.000
_cell.angle_alpha   90.00
_cell.angle_beta   90.00
_cell.angle_gamma   90.00
#
_symmetry.space_group_name_H-M   'P 1'
#
loop_
_entity.id
_entity.type
_entity.pdbx_description
1 polymer ?
#
loop_
_entity_poly.entity_id
_entity_poly.type
_entity_poly.pdbx_seq_one_letter_code
_entity_poly.pdbx_strand_id
1 'polypeptide(L)'
;MTNEHIIISLKRFLLIEQCPTSWKGLDLYLFRDENIVFYVGQSHLAFARVWEHLLSGFKGHSIVGRFIWCNWPQSMNFTIELLSSKSESFKNVANELNACERSLIQKYSPCFNVSQNIQPTELPSSYLPANAPFRRRRSFNALLHEAERAVKAEDTKLWLENL
;
A
#
# COMPACT_ATOMS: atom_id res chain seq x y z
N MET A 1 -3.21 -16.99 -16.32
CA MET A 1 -3.32 -17.09 -14.86
C MET A 1 -3.56 -15.69 -14.33
N THR A 2 -4.75 -15.41 -13.81
CA THR A 2 -5.02 -14.16 -13.10
C THR A 2 -4.21 -14.21 -11.81
N ASN A 3 -3.28 -13.29 -11.61
CA ASN A 3 -2.58 -13.17 -10.34
C ASN A 3 -3.62 -12.71 -9.31
N GLU A 4 -4.00 -13.58 -8.39
CA GLU A 4 -5.01 -13.28 -7.37
C GLU A 4 -4.44 -12.42 -6.23
N HIS A 5 -3.11 -12.30 -6.19
CA HIS A 5 -2.37 -11.54 -5.18
C HIS A 5 -1.14 -10.91 -5.83
N ILE A 6 -0.99 -9.60 -5.66
CA ILE A 6 0.18 -8.83 -6.06
C ILE A 6 0.82 -8.27 -4.80
N ILE A 7 2.14 -8.39 -4.71
CA ILE A 7 2.96 -7.81 -3.66
C ILE A 7 4.02 -6.95 -4.34
N ILE A 8 4.04 -5.66 -4.05
CA ILE A 8 4.95 -4.71 -4.71
C ILE A 8 5.37 -3.59 -3.76
N SER A 9 6.65 -3.24 -3.77
CA SER A 9 7.13 -2.07 -3.02
C SER A 9 6.51 -0.78 -3.55
N LEU A 10 6.25 0.20 -2.69
CA LEU A 10 5.66 1.48 -3.04
C LEU A 10 6.43 2.18 -4.16
N LYS A 11 7.76 2.23 -4.07
CA LYS A 11 8.59 2.85 -5.13
C LYS A 11 8.38 2.24 -6.52
N ARG A 12 8.17 0.92 -6.61
CA ARG A 12 7.86 0.25 -7.89
C ARG A 12 6.41 0.46 -8.30
N PHE A 13 5.48 0.44 -7.35
CA PHE A 13 4.07 0.75 -7.62
C PHE A 13 3.90 2.14 -8.23
N LEU A 14 4.63 3.14 -7.72
CA LEU A 14 4.58 4.52 -8.22
C LEU A 14 4.98 4.65 -9.69
N LEU A 15 5.80 3.72 -10.22
CA LEU A 15 6.23 3.72 -11.62
C LEU A 15 5.22 3.05 -12.56
N ILE A 16 4.11 2.55 -12.04
CA ILE A 16 3.02 1.95 -12.82
C ILE A 16 1.95 3.01 -13.03
N GLU A 17 1.97 3.66 -14.19
CA GLU A 17 1.04 4.76 -14.53
C GLU A 17 -0.37 4.26 -14.85
N GLN A 18 -0.49 3.07 -15.43
CA GLN A 18 -1.75 2.47 -15.86
C GLN A 18 -1.95 1.12 -15.21
N CYS A 19 -3.18 0.85 -14.76
CA CYS A 19 -3.52 -0.42 -14.15
C CYS A 19 -3.27 -1.58 -15.14
N PRO A 20 -2.37 -2.53 -14.83
CA PRO A 20 -2.18 -3.72 -15.65
C PRO A 20 -3.50 -4.49 -15.80
N THR A 21 -3.78 -5.03 -16.98
CA THR A 21 -5.03 -5.76 -17.25
C THR A 21 -5.26 -6.91 -16.26
N SER A 22 -4.20 -7.61 -15.86
CA SER A 22 -4.25 -8.70 -14.88
C SER A 22 -4.61 -8.24 -13.46
N TRP A 23 -4.55 -6.94 -13.15
CA TRP A 23 -4.84 -6.38 -11.82
C TRP A 23 -6.25 -5.81 -11.71
N LYS A 24 -6.99 -5.71 -12.83
CA LYS A 24 -8.34 -5.11 -12.86
C LYS A 24 -9.37 -5.84 -12.00
N GLY A 25 -9.16 -7.12 -11.70
CA GLY A 25 -10.02 -7.93 -10.83
C GLY A 25 -9.60 -7.95 -9.35
N LEU A 26 -8.59 -7.16 -8.98
CA LEU A 26 -8.15 -7.03 -7.60
C LEU A 26 -8.96 -5.92 -6.93
N ASP A 27 -9.64 -6.28 -5.87
CA ASP A 27 -10.65 -5.46 -5.20
C ASP A 27 -10.36 -5.21 -3.71
N LEU A 28 -9.25 -5.75 -3.21
CA LEU A 28 -8.73 -5.54 -1.87
C LEU A 28 -7.31 -4.98 -1.95
N TYR A 29 -6.93 -4.14 -1.00
CA TYR A 29 -5.57 -3.63 -0.88
C TYR A 29 -5.15 -3.47 0.58
N LEU A 30 -3.84 -3.51 0.80
CA LEU A 30 -3.25 -3.09 2.07
C LEU A 30 -1.89 -2.41 1.89
N PHE A 31 -1.53 -1.63 2.91
CA PHE A 31 -0.23 -1.00 3.06
C PHE A 31 0.47 -1.61 4.27
N ARG A 32 1.70 -2.08 4.13
CA ARG A 32 2.47 -2.64 5.25
C ARG A 32 3.96 -2.36 5.16
N ASP A 33 4.64 -2.46 6.29
CA ASP A 33 6.10 -2.63 6.34
C ASP A 33 6.39 -3.91 7.12
N GLU A 34 6.99 -4.89 6.47
CA GLU A 34 7.16 -6.25 6.98
C GLU A 34 5.85 -6.80 7.60
N ASN A 35 5.84 -7.04 8.92
CA ASN A 35 4.70 -7.60 9.64
C ASN A 35 3.69 -6.55 10.11
N ILE A 36 3.99 -5.25 9.97
CA ILE A 36 3.13 -4.17 10.46
C ILE A 36 2.21 -3.72 9.33
N VAL A 37 0.92 -4.03 9.44
CA VAL A 37 -0.09 -3.55 8.48
C VAL A 37 -0.61 -2.19 8.94
N PHE A 38 -0.46 -1.19 8.08
CA PHE A 38 -0.89 0.17 8.38
C PHE A 38 -2.37 0.38 8.06
N TYR A 39 -2.82 -0.15 6.93
CA TYR A 39 -4.19 0.06 6.47
C TYR A 39 -4.61 -1.05 5.51
N VAL A 40 -5.87 -1.45 5.61
CA VAL A 40 -6.57 -2.38 4.71
C VAL A 40 -7.80 -1.66 4.16
N GLY A 41 -8.11 -1.88 2.89
CA GLY A 41 -9.38 -1.44 2.34
C GLY A 41 -9.83 -2.24 1.13
N GLN A 42 -11.03 -1.93 0.65
CA GLN A 42 -11.59 -2.47 -0.59
C GLN A 42 -11.90 -1.37 -1.63
N SER A 43 -12.05 -1.78 -2.88
CA SER A 43 -12.58 -0.99 -4.00
C SER A 43 -12.80 -1.91 -5.18
N HIS A 44 -13.79 -1.71 -6.03
CA HIS A 44 -13.92 -2.48 -7.29
C HIS A 44 -12.67 -2.40 -8.20
N LEU A 45 -11.81 -1.41 -7.99
CA LEU A 45 -10.49 -1.33 -8.58
C LEU A 45 -9.47 -0.90 -7.52
N ALA A 46 -8.83 -1.87 -6.87
CA ALA A 46 -7.89 -1.63 -5.77
C ALA A 46 -6.71 -0.74 -6.20
N PHE A 47 -6.16 -0.97 -7.40
CA PHE A 47 -5.07 -0.16 -7.96
C PHE A 47 -5.39 1.34 -7.99
N ALA A 48 -6.55 1.72 -8.52
CA ALA A 48 -6.96 3.12 -8.61
C ALA A 48 -7.18 3.72 -7.22
N ARG A 49 -7.71 2.92 -6.27
CA ARG A 49 -7.93 3.36 -4.90
C ARG A 49 -6.63 3.61 -4.14
N VAL A 50 -5.60 2.78 -4.35
CA VAL A 50 -4.25 3.03 -3.81
C VAL A 50 -3.70 4.34 -4.35
N TRP A 51 -3.79 4.58 -5.65
CA TRP A 51 -3.40 5.86 -6.26
C TRP A 51 -4.15 7.05 -5.67
N GLU A 52 -5.45 6.91 -5.45
CA GLU A 52 -6.27 7.97 -4.83
C GLU A 52 -5.80 8.28 -3.39
N HIS A 53 -5.48 7.27 -2.59
CA HIS A 53 -4.90 7.45 -1.25
C HIS A 53 -3.60 8.24 -1.31
N LEU A 54 -2.69 7.85 -2.20
CA LEU A 54 -1.40 8.50 -2.41
C LEU A 54 -1.57 9.98 -2.82
N LEU A 55 -2.39 10.26 -3.82
CA LEU A 55 -2.64 11.64 -4.31
C LEU A 55 -3.39 12.49 -3.26
N SER A 56 -4.38 11.91 -2.58
CA SER A 56 -5.15 12.59 -1.53
C SER A 56 -4.31 12.82 -0.28
N GLY A 57 -3.31 11.98 -0.02
CA GLY A 57 -2.36 12.12 1.08
C GLY A 57 -1.54 13.41 1.00
N PHE A 58 -1.21 13.87 -0.21
CA PHE A 58 -0.57 15.18 -0.41
C PHE A 58 -1.43 16.34 0.08
N LYS A 59 -2.75 16.22 -0.11
CA LYS A 59 -3.75 17.20 0.34
C LYS A 59 -4.19 16.99 1.80
N GLY A 60 -3.74 15.91 2.44
CA GLY A 60 -4.13 15.54 3.80
C GLY A 60 -5.51 14.90 3.93
N HIS A 61 -6.14 14.48 2.82
CA HIS A 61 -7.47 13.85 2.83
C HIS A 61 -7.43 12.33 3.01
N SER A 62 -6.24 11.74 3.00
CA SER A 62 -6.05 10.32 3.33
C SER A 62 -5.04 10.19 4.46
N ILE A 63 -5.43 9.53 5.55
CA ILE A 63 -4.54 9.27 6.69
C ILE A 63 -3.35 8.39 6.29
N VAL A 64 -3.59 7.26 5.60
CA VAL A 64 -2.53 6.37 5.13
C VAL A 64 -1.67 7.03 4.05
N GLY A 65 -2.28 7.76 3.12
CA GLY A 65 -1.54 8.51 2.11
C GLY A 65 -0.63 9.57 2.75
N ARG A 66 -1.16 10.31 3.73
CA ARG A 66 -0.39 11.33 4.45
C ARG A 66 0.75 10.70 5.26
N PHE A 67 0.48 9.60 5.95
CA PHE A 67 1.48 8.83 6.68
C PHE A 67 2.63 8.39 5.78
N ILE A 68 2.34 7.86 4.60
CA ILE A 68 3.34 7.47 3.60
C ILE A 68 4.27 8.64 3.27
N TRP A 69 3.71 9.82 3.01
CA TRP A 69 4.54 10.98 2.64
C TRP A 69 5.32 11.55 3.82
N CYS A 70 4.76 11.56 5.03
CA CYS A 70 5.51 11.99 6.21
C CYS A 70 6.73 11.10 6.48
N ASN A 71 6.66 9.81 6.14
CA ASN A 71 7.74 8.83 6.34
C ASN A 71 8.65 8.67 5.11
N TRP A 72 8.56 9.56 4.12
CA TRP A 72 9.50 9.56 3.00
C TRP A 72 10.91 9.95 3.46
N PRO A 73 12.00 9.24 3.08
CA PRO A 73 12.08 8.22 2.04
C PRO A 73 11.90 6.77 2.51
N GLN A 74 11.81 6.50 3.82
CA GLN A 74 11.67 5.13 4.34
C GLN A 74 10.46 4.41 3.72
N SER A 75 9.34 5.12 3.56
CA SER A 75 8.10 4.59 2.99
C SER A 75 8.22 4.09 1.55
N MET A 76 9.29 4.42 0.80
CA MET A 76 9.56 3.83 -0.52
C MET A 76 9.60 2.31 -0.51
N ASN A 77 10.01 1.73 0.63
CA ASN A 77 10.14 0.30 0.82
C ASN A 77 8.89 -0.37 1.39
N PHE A 78 7.87 0.42 1.77
CA PHE A 78 6.60 -0.16 2.20
C PHE A 78 6.01 -0.99 1.08
N THR A 79 5.32 -2.05 1.46
CA THR A 79 4.70 -2.99 0.55
C THR A 79 3.23 -2.62 0.37
N ILE A 80 2.82 -2.54 -0.89
CA ILE A 80 1.44 -2.54 -1.32
C ILE A 80 1.09 -3.97 -1.69
N GLU A 81 0.02 -4.50 -1.10
CA GLU A 81 -0.57 -5.73 -1.59
C GLU A 81 -1.93 -5.45 -2.20
N LEU A 82 -2.21 -6.09 -3.33
CA LEU A 82 -3.51 -6.07 -4.00
C LEU A 82 -4.01 -7.50 -4.08
N LEU A 83 -5.23 -7.76 -3.61
CA LEU A 83 -5.80 -9.10 -3.55
C LEU A 83 -7.16 -9.14 -4.25
N SER A 84 -7.56 -10.33 -4.69
CA SER A 84 -8.92 -10.61 -5.14
C SER A 84 -9.73 -11.23 -4.01
N SER A 85 -10.92 -10.69 -3.76
CA SER A 85 -11.95 -11.29 -2.92
C SER A 85 -12.37 -12.66 -3.43
N LYS A 86 -12.11 -12.98 -4.71
CA LYS A 86 -12.40 -14.28 -5.35
C LYS A 86 -11.33 -15.33 -5.13
N SER A 87 -10.22 -14.99 -4.48
CA SER A 87 -9.17 -15.95 -4.17
C SER A 87 -9.61 -17.03 -3.18
N GLU A 88 -8.92 -18.17 -3.23
CA GLU A 88 -9.18 -19.33 -2.37
C GLU A 88 -9.16 -18.96 -0.87
N SER A 89 -8.28 -18.03 -0.48
CA SER A 89 -8.10 -17.59 0.90
C SER A 89 -9.33 -16.97 1.55
N PHE A 90 -10.34 -16.56 0.74
CA PHE A 90 -11.57 -15.95 1.23
C PHE A 90 -12.82 -16.83 1.08
N LYS A 91 -12.66 -18.11 0.72
CA LYS A 91 -13.81 -19.02 0.61
C LYS A 91 -14.58 -19.20 1.92
N ASN A 92 -13.88 -19.17 3.05
CA ASN A 92 -14.48 -19.26 4.38
C ASN A 92 -15.44 -18.11 4.71
N VAL A 93 -15.31 -16.97 4.02
CA VAL A 93 -16.20 -15.82 4.11
C VAL A 93 -17.04 -15.65 2.83
N ALA A 94 -17.25 -16.74 2.11
CA ALA A 94 -18.04 -16.83 0.89
C ALA A 94 -17.61 -15.84 -0.23
N ASN A 95 -16.34 -15.39 -0.21
CA ASN A 95 -15.81 -14.43 -1.18
C ASN A 95 -16.65 -13.13 -1.29
N GLU A 96 -17.31 -12.75 -0.19
CA GLU A 96 -18.08 -11.51 -0.08
C GLU A 96 -17.14 -10.36 0.30
N LEU A 97 -17.11 -9.31 -0.51
CA LEU A 97 -16.06 -8.30 -0.45
C LEU A 97 -15.97 -7.59 0.91
N ASN A 98 -17.09 -7.25 1.54
CA ASN A 98 -17.08 -6.62 2.85
C ASN A 98 -16.59 -7.59 3.95
N ALA A 99 -16.99 -8.86 3.87
CA ALA A 99 -16.52 -9.91 4.77
C ALA A 99 -15.03 -10.20 4.58
N CYS A 100 -14.52 -10.15 3.35
CA CYS A 100 -13.10 -10.27 3.05
C CYS A 100 -12.30 -9.13 3.69
N GLU A 101 -12.70 -7.87 3.46
CA GLU A 101 -12.08 -6.69 4.10
C GLU A 101 -12.08 -6.83 5.63
N ARG A 102 -13.23 -7.19 6.21
CA ARG A 102 -13.35 -7.40 7.65
C ARG A 102 -12.42 -8.50 8.16
N SER A 103 -12.33 -9.62 7.43
CA SER A 103 -11.43 -10.72 7.81
C SER A 103 -9.96 -10.30 7.80
N LEU A 104 -9.55 -9.44 6.85
CA LEU A 104 -8.20 -8.89 6.78
C LEU A 104 -7.94 -7.92 7.93
N ILE A 105 -8.90 -7.04 8.24
CA ILE A 105 -8.81 -6.13 9.39
C ILE A 105 -8.70 -6.91 10.70
N GLN A 106 -9.51 -7.96 10.88
CA GLN A 106 -9.45 -8.82 12.08
C GLN A 106 -8.14 -9.60 12.18
N LYS A 107 -7.62 -10.08 11.05
CA LYS A 107 -6.37 -10.84 10.99
C LYS A 107 -5.16 -9.99 11.34
N TYR A 108 -5.12 -8.76 10.84
CA TYR A 108 -3.91 -7.92 10.91
C TYR A 108 -3.99 -6.77 11.90
N SER A 109 -5.17 -6.44 12.42
CA SER A 109 -5.44 -5.29 13.30
C SER A 109 -4.71 -4.01 12.84
N PRO A 110 -4.98 -3.49 11.62
CA PRO A 110 -4.15 -2.45 11.03
C PRO A 110 -4.10 -1.15 11.85
N CYS A 111 -2.98 -0.43 11.81
CA CYS A 111 -2.79 0.77 12.62
C CYS A 111 -3.85 1.87 12.39
N PHE A 112 -4.29 2.06 11.15
CA PHE A 112 -5.15 3.20 10.76
C PHE A 112 -6.59 2.81 10.40
N ASN A 113 -6.95 1.52 10.42
CA ASN A 113 -8.34 1.11 10.33
C ASN A 113 -9.01 1.36 11.69
N VAL A 114 -9.89 2.35 11.78
CA VAL A 114 -10.67 2.65 13.00
C VAL A 114 -11.97 1.85 13.01
N SER A 115 -12.64 1.77 11.86
CA SER A 115 -13.87 0.99 11.71
C SER A 115 -13.57 -0.50 11.65
N GLN A 116 -14.42 -1.31 12.30
CA GLN A 116 -14.33 -2.78 12.32
C GLN A 116 -13.03 -3.35 12.92
N ASN A 117 -12.22 -2.51 13.56
CA ASN A 117 -10.98 -2.89 14.21
C ASN A 117 -11.11 -2.62 15.71
N ILE A 118 -11.29 -3.68 16.50
CA ILE A 118 -11.57 -3.57 17.94
C ILE A 118 -10.35 -3.03 18.69
N GLN A 119 -9.15 -3.43 18.27
CA GLN A 119 -7.89 -3.06 18.90
C GLN A 119 -6.83 -2.83 17.82
N PRO A 120 -6.79 -1.64 17.20
CA PRO A 120 -5.77 -1.30 16.23
C PRO A 120 -4.37 -1.48 16.82
N THR A 121 -3.46 -2.07 16.05
CA THR A 121 -2.05 -2.16 16.43
C THR A 121 -1.47 -0.76 16.55
N GLU A 122 -0.78 -0.47 17.64
CA GLU A 122 -0.13 0.83 17.83
C GLU A 122 0.91 1.07 16.72
N LEU A 123 0.96 2.30 16.22
CA LEU A 123 1.97 2.69 15.25
C LEU A 123 3.35 2.68 15.94
N PRO A 124 4.34 1.90 15.45
CA PRO A 124 5.66 1.85 16.08
C PRO A 124 6.34 3.22 16.13
N SER A 125 7.07 3.48 17.21
CA SER A 125 7.72 4.77 17.47
C SER A 125 8.81 5.15 16.46
N SER A 126 9.28 4.19 15.66
CA SER A 126 10.20 4.42 14.54
C SER A 126 9.57 5.23 13.40
N TYR A 127 8.24 5.28 13.32
CA TYR A 127 7.54 6.03 12.29
C TYR A 127 7.05 7.38 12.78
N LEU A 128 7.03 8.35 11.86
CA LEU A 128 6.34 9.61 12.07
C LEU A 128 4.82 9.40 11.96
N PRO A 129 4.02 10.00 12.85
CA PRO A 129 2.56 9.93 12.75
C PRO A 129 2.04 10.70 11.53
N ALA A 130 0.82 10.39 11.08
CA ALA A 130 0.22 11.03 9.91
C ALA A 130 0.02 12.56 10.07
N ASN A 131 -0.10 13.06 11.30
CA ASN A 131 -0.20 14.49 11.59
C ASN A 131 1.17 15.19 11.66
N ALA A 132 2.28 14.47 11.51
CA ALA A 132 3.61 15.07 11.51
C ALA A 132 3.77 16.08 10.35
N PRO A 133 4.67 17.08 10.51
CA PRO A 133 5.00 17.96 9.41
C PRO A 133 5.55 17.17 8.24
N PHE A 134 4.95 17.32 7.06
CA PHE A 134 5.53 16.78 5.83
C PHE A 134 6.75 17.64 5.45
N ARG A 135 7.91 17.28 6.03
CA ARG A 135 9.13 18.11 6.00
C ARG A 135 9.67 18.32 4.58
N ARG A 136 9.50 17.34 3.69
CA ARG A 136 9.89 17.42 2.28
C ARG A 136 8.66 17.66 1.41
N ARG A 137 8.08 18.87 1.47
CA ARG A 137 7.04 19.32 0.53
C ARG A 137 7.63 19.51 -0.88
N ARG A 138 8.08 18.44 -1.50
CA ARG A 138 8.42 18.40 -2.93
C ARG A 138 7.15 18.11 -3.72
N SER A 139 7.12 18.47 -5.00
CA SER A 139 6.01 18.07 -5.87
C SER A 139 5.92 16.54 -5.94
N PHE A 140 4.73 16.02 -6.25
CA PHE A 140 4.55 14.58 -6.48
C PHE A 140 5.56 14.03 -7.51
N ASN A 141 5.78 14.78 -8.60
CA ASN A 141 6.74 14.41 -9.64
C ASN A 141 8.18 14.30 -9.12
N ALA A 142 8.59 15.16 -8.18
CA ALA A 142 9.92 15.06 -7.59
C ALA A 142 10.08 13.80 -6.74
N LEU A 143 9.03 13.36 -6.04
CA LEU A 143 9.04 12.07 -5.32
C LEU A 143 9.06 10.89 -6.30
N LEU A 144 8.33 10.98 -7.42
CA LEU A 144 8.34 9.95 -8.46
C LEU A 144 9.75 9.76 -9.03
N HIS A 145 10.47 10.85 -9.31
CA HIS A 145 11.88 10.76 -9.74
C HIS A 145 12.81 10.22 -8.65
N GLU A 146 12.54 10.47 -7.37
CA GLU A 146 13.27 9.84 -6.27
C GLU A 146 13.05 8.32 -6.24
N ALA A 147 11.80 7.86 -6.41
CA ALA A 147 11.46 6.45 -6.53
C ALA A 147 12.13 5.81 -7.75
N GLU A 148 12.09 6.47 -8.91
CA GLU A 148 12.71 6.00 -10.15
C GLU A 148 14.22 5.79 -9.98
N ARG A 149 14.92 6.74 -9.36
CA ARG A 149 16.35 6.61 -9.05
C ARG A 149 16.63 5.45 -8.08
N ALA A 150 15.79 5.29 -7.06
CA ALA A 150 15.94 4.20 -6.10
C ALA A 150 15.77 2.82 -6.76
N VAL A 151 14.75 2.66 -7.62
CA VAL A 151 14.52 1.41 -8.38
C VAL A 151 15.70 1.12 -9.31
N LYS A 152 16.19 2.11 -10.06
CA LYS A 152 17.35 1.94 -10.96
C LYS A 152 18.60 1.49 -10.20
N ALA A 153 18.87 2.06 -9.03
CA ALA A 153 19.99 1.67 -8.19
C ALA A 153 19.87 0.23 -7.69
N GLU A 154 18.66 -0.20 -7.30
CA GLU A 154 18.40 -1.58 -6.87
C GLU A 154 18.52 -2.59 -8.01
N ASP A 155 17.95 -2.29 -9.18
CA ASP A 155 18.05 -3.14 -10.36
C ASP A 155 19.52 -3.29 -10.79
N THR A 156 20.30 -2.21 -10.72
CA THR A 156 21.76 -2.25 -11.01
C THR A 156 22.49 -3.15 -10.01
N LYS A 157 22.18 -3.03 -8.71
CA LYS A 157 22.79 -3.86 -7.67
C LYS A 157 22.44 -5.33 -7.86
N LEU A 158 21.17 -5.66 -8.10
CA LEU A 158 20.72 -7.03 -8.38
C LEU A 158 21.39 -7.60 -9.62
N TRP A 159 21.56 -6.80 -10.67
CA TRP A 159 22.27 -7.24 -11.87
C TRP A 159 23.74 -7.59 -11.58
N LEU A 160 24.44 -6.76 -10.80
CA LEU A 160 25.82 -7.00 -10.40
C LEU A 160 25.99 -8.22 -9.48
N GLU A 161 25.03 -8.50 -8.61
CA GLU A 161 25.04 -9.67 -7.71
C GLU A 161 24.75 -11.00 -8.43
N ASN A 162 24.15 -10.95 -9.62
CA ASN A 162 23.83 -12.12 -10.44
C ASN A 162 24.85 -12.37 -11.58
N LEU A 163 25.96 -11.63 -11.60
CA LEU A 163 27.13 -11.87 -12.46
C LEU A 163 28.15 -12.76 -11.76
#